data_AF-A0A2R6K7T5-F1
#
_entry.id   AF-A0A2R6K7T5-F1
#
_cell.length_a   1.000
_cell.length_b   1.000
_cell.length_c   1.000
_cell.angle_alpha   90.00
_cell.angle_beta   90.00
_cell.angle_gamma   90.00
#
_symmetry.space_group_name_H-M   'P 1'
#
loop_
_entity.id
_entity.type
_entity.pdbx_description
1 polymer ?
#
loop_
_entity_poly.entity_id
_entity_poly.type
_entity_poly.pdbx_seq_one_letter_code
_entity_poly.pdbx_strand_id
1 'polypeptide(L)'
;MSAPPALTYTEFHLLFVLPPITLLALALAVSDRLDRPRETIAGIALLAAIATVYTTPWDNYLIARGVWAYGEGTISGRLWLAPIEEYAFFVLQPVLAGLWFGWLGYAPNPESPIGYRARLAGAGAWVAVAVSSAWLLATSGGLYLGAIAVWAAPIAALQWALGGAVLWRNRRELALGVAIPTLYLSVVDRIAIGLGIWRLSPAHTTGLGVGGLPIEEGVFFLVTTTLVVQGLLLFHWVLARARAGGTAYALAGLIPVGRYREQRGGRGANEPAGSNRASDGIERKRDA
;
A
#
# COMPACT_ATOMS: atom_id res chain seq x y z
N MET A 1 40.84 -16.76 -11.61
CA MET A 1 39.50 -16.70 -12.24
C MET A 1 38.49 -17.08 -11.17
N SER A 2 37.65 -16.14 -10.76
CA SER A 2 36.48 -16.39 -9.90
C SER A 2 35.59 -17.43 -10.59
N ALA A 3 35.03 -18.38 -9.85
CA ALA A 3 34.00 -19.26 -10.42
C ALA A 3 32.82 -18.41 -10.91
N PRO A 4 32.19 -18.76 -12.06
CA PRO A 4 31.02 -18.05 -12.54
C PRO A 4 29.91 -18.07 -11.48
N PRO A 5 29.07 -17.01 -11.40
CA PRO A 5 27.99 -16.97 -10.44
C PRO A 5 27.06 -18.15 -10.65
N ALA A 6 26.58 -18.73 -9.54
CA ALA A 6 25.68 -19.89 -9.58
C ALA A 6 24.34 -19.56 -10.26
N LEU A 7 23.95 -18.28 -10.23
CA LEU A 7 22.74 -17.75 -10.86
C LEU A 7 22.92 -16.26 -11.19
N THR A 8 22.43 -15.82 -12.34
CA THR A 8 22.29 -14.39 -12.67
C THR A 8 21.03 -13.80 -12.03
N TYR A 9 20.97 -12.47 -11.93
CA TYR A 9 19.81 -11.76 -11.40
C TYR A 9 18.59 -11.90 -12.33
N THR A 10 18.80 -12.01 -13.65
CA THR A 10 17.69 -12.30 -14.58
C THR A 10 17.11 -13.70 -14.34
N GLU A 11 17.97 -14.72 -14.19
CA GLU A 11 17.53 -16.08 -13.84
C GLU A 11 16.85 -16.13 -12.47
N PHE A 12 17.29 -15.31 -11.51
CA PHE A 12 16.63 -15.18 -10.22
C PHE A 12 15.16 -14.74 -10.38
N HIS A 13 14.90 -13.70 -11.17
CA HIS A 13 13.54 -13.28 -11.44
C HIS A 13 12.72 -14.38 -12.12
N LEU A 14 13.30 -15.07 -13.11
CA LEU A 14 12.65 -16.15 -13.84
C LEU A 14 12.28 -17.35 -12.95
N LEU A 15 13.09 -17.66 -11.94
CA LEU A 15 12.89 -18.84 -11.08
C LEU A 15 12.10 -18.53 -9.81
N PHE A 16 12.23 -17.31 -9.26
CA PHE A 16 11.70 -17.00 -7.92
C PHE A 16 10.65 -15.89 -7.91
N VAL A 17 10.50 -15.08 -8.95
CA VAL A 17 9.54 -13.94 -8.93
C VAL A 17 8.43 -14.11 -9.97
N LEU A 18 8.79 -14.48 -11.19
CA LEU A 18 7.82 -14.68 -12.27
C LEU A 18 6.91 -15.90 -12.10
N PRO A 19 7.35 -17.05 -11.53
CA PRO A 19 6.48 -18.19 -11.33
C PRO A 19 5.28 -17.90 -10.40
N PRO A 20 5.43 -17.35 -9.17
CA PRO A 20 4.28 -17.04 -8.34
C PRO A 20 3.37 -15.97 -8.97
N ILE A 21 3.92 -14.97 -9.67
CA ILE A 21 3.14 -13.98 -10.44
C ILE A 21 2.27 -14.68 -11.48
N THR A 22 2.88 -15.58 -12.27
CA THR A 22 2.18 -16.30 -13.35
C THR A 22 1.10 -17.20 -12.79
N LEU A 23 1.40 -17.96 -11.73
CA LEU A 23 0.43 -18.83 -11.07
C LEU A 23 -0.74 -18.04 -10.48
N LEU A 24 -0.48 -16.91 -9.82
CA LEU A 24 -1.54 -16.04 -9.30
C LEU A 24 -2.38 -15.43 -10.42
N ALA A 25 -1.75 -14.96 -11.50
CA ALA A 25 -2.47 -14.41 -12.65
C ALA A 25 -3.37 -15.45 -13.31
N LEU A 26 -2.88 -16.68 -13.52
CA LEU A 26 -3.67 -17.79 -14.05
C LEU A 26 -4.80 -18.19 -13.10
N ALA A 27 -4.51 -18.32 -11.80
CA ALA A 27 -5.51 -18.65 -10.79
C ALA A 27 -6.62 -17.61 -10.73
N LEU A 28 -6.28 -16.32 -10.81
CA LEU A 28 -7.25 -15.23 -10.85
C LEU A 28 -8.07 -15.26 -12.14
N ALA A 29 -7.45 -15.55 -13.29
CA ALA A 29 -8.13 -15.59 -14.58
C ALA A 29 -9.21 -16.69 -14.68
N VAL A 30 -9.06 -17.78 -13.91
CA VAL A 30 -10.04 -18.88 -13.86
C VAL A 30 -10.94 -18.84 -12.62
N SER A 31 -10.83 -17.79 -11.79
CA SER A 31 -11.61 -17.64 -10.56
C SER A 31 -12.58 -16.46 -10.64
N ASP A 32 -13.67 -16.53 -9.87
CA ASP A 32 -14.59 -15.41 -9.68
C ASP A 32 -14.16 -14.48 -8.52
N ARG A 33 -12.86 -14.45 -8.18
CA ARG A 33 -12.33 -13.65 -7.05
C ARG A 33 -12.26 -12.15 -7.35
N LEU A 34 -12.22 -11.77 -8.64
CA LEU A 34 -12.11 -10.39 -9.08
C LEU A 34 -13.43 -9.90 -9.68
N ASP A 35 -14.20 -9.15 -8.90
CA ASP A 35 -15.41 -8.48 -9.40
C ASP A 35 -15.09 -7.47 -10.53
N ARG A 36 -13.89 -6.85 -10.47
CA ARG A 36 -13.51 -5.69 -11.28
C ARG A 36 -12.07 -5.81 -11.80
N PRO A 37 -11.77 -6.77 -12.69
CA PRO A 37 -10.40 -7.07 -13.10
C PRO A 37 -9.69 -5.87 -13.77
N ARG A 38 -10.41 -5.05 -14.53
CA ARG A 38 -9.84 -3.84 -15.16
C ARG A 38 -9.37 -2.80 -14.11
N GLU A 39 -10.12 -2.64 -13.02
CA GLU A 39 -9.73 -1.73 -11.94
C GLU A 39 -8.53 -2.28 -11.19
N THR A 40 -8.49 -3.60 -10.94
CA THR A 40 -7.33 -4.25 -10.32
C THR A 40 -6.08 -4.07 -11.17
N ILE A 41 -6.14 -4.33 -12.48
CA ILE A 41 -5.01 -4.15 -13.40
C ILE A 41 -4.57 -2.68 -13.42
N ALA A 42 -5.51 -1.73 -13.49
CA ALA A 42 -5.20 -0.30 -13.47
C ALA A 42 -4.53 0.14 -12.16
N GLY A 43 -5.00 -0.34 -11.02
CA GLY A 43 -4.41 -0.07 -9.71
C GLY A 43 -2.99 -0.60 -9.58
N ILE A 44 -2.76 -1.85 -10.04
CA ILE A 44 -1.42 -2.47 -10.05
C ILE A 44 -0.47 -1.69 -10.97
N ALA A 45 -0.90 -1.39 -12.20
CA ALA A 45 -0.10 -0.65 -13.17
C ALA A 45 0.27 0.76 -12.66
N LEU A 46 -0.70 1.46 -12.05
CA LEU A 46 -0.47 2.78 -11.44
C LEU A 46 0.58 2.70 -10.33
N LEU A 47 0.45 1.75 -9.40
CA LEU A 47 1.40 1.62 -8.30
C LEU A 47 2.77 1.13 -8.76
N ALA A 48 2.84 0.27 -9.78
CA ALA A 48 4.11 -0.12 -10.40
C ALA A 48 4.81 1.08 -11.04
N ALA A 49 4.08 1.96 -11.73
CA ALA A 49 4.63 3.19 -12.30
C ALA A 49 5.13 4.15 -11.22
N ILE A 50 4.33 4.37 -10.16
CA ILE A 50 4.71 5.21 -9.01
C ILE A 50 5.95 4.62 -8.32
N ALA A 51 5.97 3.32 -8.04
CA ALA A 51 7.10 2.64 -7.42
C ALA A 51 8.37 2.78 -8.27
N THR A 52 8.28 2.56 -9.58
CA THR A 52 9.43 2.73 -10.49
C THR A 52 9.98 4.15 -10.42
N VAL A 53 9.13 5.18 -10.58
CA VAL A 53 9.57 6.58 -10.58
C VAL A 53 10.13 7.00 -9.22
N TYR A 54 9.47 6.62 -8.13
CA TYR A 54 9.81 7.06 -6.79
C TYR A 54 11.01 6.32 -6.18
N THR A 55 11.21 5.05 -6.55
CA THR A 55 12.31 4.21 -6.04
C THR A 55 13.60 4.44 -6.83
N THR A 56 13.53 4.73 -8.13
CA THR A 56 14.71 4.97 -9.00
C THR A 56 15.78 5.89 -8.37
N PRO A 57 15.46 7.12 -7.93
CA PRO A 57 16.48 8.01 -7.37
C PRO A 57 17.01 7.53 -6.02
N TRP A 58 16.15 6.92 -5.20
CA TRP A 58 16.52 6.38 -3.88
C TRP A 58 17.48 5.20 -4.02
N ASP A 59 17.17 4.28 -4.92
CA ASP A 59 17.94 3.07 -5.17
C ASP A 59 19.33 3.39 -5.70
N ASN A 60 19.41 4.21 -6.76
CA ASN A 60 20.68 4.65 -7.32
C ASN A 60 21.51 5.44 -6.30
N TYR A 61 20.89 6.22 -5.41
CA TYR A 61 21.60 6.89 -4.32
C TYR A 61 22.24 5.90 -3.35
N LEU A 62 21.53 4.85 -2.92
CA LEU A 62 22.09 3.86 -1.99
C LEU A 62 23.19 2.99 -2.64
N ILE A 63 23.05 2.68 -3.93
CA ILE A 63 24.14 2.05 -4.70
C ILE A 63 25.37 2.97 -4.76
N ALA A 64 25.18 4.27 -5.03
CA ALA A 64 26.27 5.25 -5.03
C ALA A 64 26.98 5.34 -3.67
N ARG A 65 26.25 5.13 -2.58
CA ARG A 65 26.78 5.09 -1.21
C ARG A 65 27.40 3.75 -0.84
N GLY A 66 27.33 2.74 -1.71
CA GLY A 66 27.86 1.40 -1.46
C GLY A 66 27.10 0.68 -0.35
N VAL A 67 25.79 0.86 -0.27
CA VAL A 67 24.94 0.11 0.68
C VAL A 67 24.89 -1.37 0.29
N TRP A 68 24.81 -1.65 -1.01
CA TRP A 68 24.98 -2.99 -1.55
C TRP A 68 25.77 -2.95 -2.87
N ALA A 69 26.26 -4.13 -3.26
CA ALA A 69 26.95 -4.37 -4.52
C ALA A 69 26.51 -5.71 -5.10
N TYR A 70 26.77 -5.90 -6.39
CA TYR A 70 26.38 -7.10 -7.13
C TYR A 70 27.59 -8.01 -7.36
N GLY A 71 27.34 -9.32 -7.40
CA GLY A 71 28.37 -10.30 -7.71
C GLY A 71 28.91 -10.13 -9.14
N GLU A 72 30.17 -10.51 -9.35
CA GLU A 72 30.78 -10.48 -10.68
C GLU A 72 29.99 -11.37 -11.66
N GLY A 73 29.63 -10.82 -12.82
CA GLY A 73 28.88 -11.54 -13.86
C GLY A 73 27.41 -11.83 -13.54
N THR A 74 26.87 -11.33 -12.42
CA THR A 74 25.47 -11.63 -12.01
C THR A 74 24.43 -10.73 -12.70
N ILE A 75 24.82 -9.58 -13.21
CA ILE A 75 23.93 -8.57 -13.80
C ILE A 75 24.11 -8.49 -15.31
N SER A 76 23.03 -8.22 -16.04
CA SER A 76 23.05 -8.16 -17.50
C SER A 76 23.49 -6.79 -18.03
N GLY A 77 23.29 -5.73 -17.24
CA GLY A 77 23.63 -4.36 -17.60
C GLY A 77 23.13 -3.37 -16.57
N ARG A 78 23.53 -2.10 -16.69
CA ARG A 78 23.09 -1.01 -15.79
C ARG A 78 22.32 0.05 -16.55
N LEU A 79 21.29 0.58 -15.90
CA LEU A 79 20.71 1.87 -16.24
C LEU A 79 21.07 2.83 -15.10
N TRP A 80 21.94 3.80 -15.40
CA TRP A 80 22.66 4.60 -14.41
C TRP A 80 23.55 3.73 -13.50
N LEU A 81 23.28 3.67 -12.20
CA LEU A 81 24.06 2.88 -11.25
C LEU A 81 23.41 1.53 -10.97
N ALA A 82 22.08 1.46 -10.99
CA ALA A 82 21.34 0.23 -10.75
C ALA A 82 21.34 -0.73 -11.95
N PRO A 83 21.40 -2.06 -11.73
CA PRO A 83 21.15 -3.06 -12.76
C PRO A 83 19.75 -2.92 -13.37
N ILE A 84 19.58 -3.30 -14.64
CA ILE A 84 18.26 -3.30 -15.28
C ILE A 84 17.26 -4.21 -14.55
N GLU A 85 17.77 -5.24 -13.88
CA GLU A 85 17.00 -6.17 -13.08
C GLU A 85 16.37 -5.51 -11.84
N GLU A 86 16.99 -4.48 -11.25
CA GLU A 86 16.36 -3.71 -10.15
C GLU A 86 15.11 -2.98 -10.65
N TYR A 87 15.20 -2.34 -11.82
CA TYR A 87 14.05 -1.68 -12.43
C TYR A 87 12.93 -2.66 -12.76
N ALA A 88 13.28 -3.89 -13.17
CA ALA A 88 12.31 -4.96 -13.31
C ALA A 88 11.67 -5.30 -11.95
N PHE A 89 12.45 -5.40 -10.88
CA PHE A 89 11.94 -5.67 -9.54
C PHE A 89 10.98 -4.57 -9.04
N PHE A 90 11.24 -3.29 -9.32
CA PHE A 90 10.33 -2.17 -8.98
C PHE A 90 8.93 -2.33 -9.60
N VAL A 91 8.82 -3.09 -10.69
CA VAL A 91 7.54 -3.44 -11.35
C VAL A 91 7.00 -4.77 -10.86
N LEU A 92 7.85 -5.80 -10.78
CA LEU A 92 7.45 -7.16 -10.43
C LEU A 92 6.93 -7.24 -8.99
N GLN A 93 7.50 -6.50 -8.06
CA GLN A 93 7.05 -6.54 -6.67
C GLN A 93 5.62 -5.99 -6.49
N PRO A 94 5.25 -4.79 -7.02
CA PRO A 94 3.86 -4.34 -7.01
C PRO A 94 2.90 -5.29 -7.73
N VAL A 95 3.34 -5.93 -8.82
CA VAL A 95 2.55 -6.95 -9.52
C VAL A 95 2.28 -8.16 -8.63
N LEU A 96 3.31 -8.73 -8.00
CA LEU A 96 3.16 -9.87 -7.09
C LEU A 96 2.23 -9.54 -5.92
N ALA A 97 2.52 -8.43 -5.22
CA ALA A 97 1.71 -8.00 -4.07
C ALA A 97 0.27 -7.67 -4.48
N GLY A 98 0.08 -7.06 -5.66
CA GLY A 98 -1.24 -6.70 -6.14
C GLY A 98 -2.09 -7.86 -6.63
N LEU A 99 -1.50 -8.84 -7.30
CA LEU A 99 -2.19 -10.08 -7.65
C LEU A 99 -2.56 -10.87 -6.38
N TRP A 100 -1.64 -10.96 -5.41
CA TRP A 100 -1.95 -11.58 -4.12
C TRP A 100 -3.10 -10.85 -3.39
N PHE A 101 -3.07 -9.52 -3.36
CA PHE A 101 -4.15 -8.73 -2.78
C PHE A 101 -5.48 -8.94 -3.51
N GLY A 102 -5.46 -9.04 -4.84
CA GLY A 102 -6.62 -9.40 -5.65
C GLY A 102 -7.19 -10.78 -5.30
N TRP A 103 -6.32 -11.76 -5.03
CA TRP A 103 -6.71 -13.10 -4.60
C TRP A 103 -7.45 -13.13 -3.26
N LEU A 104 -7.16 -12.19 -2.36
CA LEU A 104 -7.90 -12.04 -1.11
C LEU A 104 -9.37 -11.63 -1.30
N GLY A 105 -9.74 -11.13 -2.49
CA GLY A 105 -11.12 -10.79 -2.83
C GLY A 105 -11.64 -9.59 -2.04
N TYR A 106 -10.82 -8.54 -1.91
CA TYR A 106 -11.21 -7.33 -1.18
C TYR A 106 -12.45 -6.65 -1.80
N ALA A 107 -13.52 -6.56 -1.02
CA ALA A 107 -14.76 -5.88 -1.40
C ALA A 107 -14.83 -4.49 -0.72
N PRO A 108 -14.59 -3.38 -1.44
CA PRO A 108 -14.55 -2.04 -0.85
C PRO A 108 -15.95 -1.57 -0.42
N ASN A 109 -16.07 -1.11 0.84
CA ASN A 109 -17.28 -0.42 1.33
C ASN A 109 -17.15 1.11 1.13
N PRO A 110 -17.97 1.74 0.26
CA PRO A 110 -17.89 3.17 -0.02
C PRO A 110 -18.29 4.07 1.16
N GLU A 111 -19.07 3.55 2.12
CA GLU A 111 -19.58 4.28 3.29
C GLU A 111 -18.62 4.22 4.50
N SER A 112 -17.47 3.56 4.35
CA SER A 112 -16.51 3.37 5.43
C SER A 112 -16.15 4.74 6.07
N PRO A 113 -16.30 4.87 7.41
CA PRO A 113 -16.26 6.17 8.07
C PRO A 113 -14.89 6.83 7.97
N ILE A 114 -14.92 8.13 7.69
CA ILE A 114 -13.73 8.96 7.54
C ILE A 114 -13.38 9.57 8.90
N GLY A 115 -12.76 8.77 9.77
CA GLY A 115 -12.37 9.21 11.11
C GLY A 115 -11.16 10.16 11.09
N TYR A 116 -11.36 11.44 11.43
CA TYR A 116 -10.30 12.46 11.50
C TYR A 116 -9.14 12.06 12.44
N ARG A 117 -9.46 11.48 13.61
CA ARG A 117 -8.44 11.09 14.60
C ARG A 117 -7.50 9.99 14.10
N ALA A 118 -8.03 8.99 13.39
CA ALA A 118 -7.21 7.91 12.83
C ALA A 118 -6.27 8.42 11.73
N ARG A 119 -6.73 9.40 10.92
CA ARG A 119 -5.91 10.06 9.90
C ARG A 119 -4.74 10.82 10.53
N LEU A 120 -5.04 11.67 11.53
CA LEU A 120 -4.05 12.48 12.23
C LEU A 120 -3.06 11.64 13.03
N ALA A 121 -3.54 10.62 13.74
CA ALA A 121 -2.69 9.74 14.53
C ALA A 121 -1.73 8.95 13.63
N GLY A 122 -2.23 8.39 12.50
CA GLY A 122 -1.40 7.66 11.55
C GLY A 122 -0.39 8.55 10.81
N ALA A 123 -0.83 9.72 10.33
CA ALA A 123 0.06 10.68 9.69
C ALA A 123 1.12 11.20 10.66
N GLY A 124 0.73 11.54 11.89
CA GLY A 124 1.63 11.95 12.96
C GLY A 124 2.65 10.87 13.34
N ALA A 125 2.23 9.60 13.39
CA ALA A 125 3.13 8.48 13.63
C ALA A 125 4.19 8.35 12.53
N TRP A 126 3.80 8.48 11.25
CA TRP A 126 4.77 8.42 10.15
C TRP A 126 5.68 9.64 10.06
N VAL A 127 5.21 10.83 10.46
CA VAL A 127 6.07 12.00 10.64
C VAL A 127 7.08 11.75 11.77
N ALA A 128 6.64 11.17 12.89
CA ALA A 128 7.56 10.80 13.98
C ALA A 128 8.58 9.76 13.51
N VAL A 129 8.18 8.77 12.71
CA VAL A 129 9.09 7.83 12.06
C VAL A 129 10.11 8.59 11.22
N ALA A 130 9.69 9.46 10.29
CA ALA A 130 10.61 10.28 9.49
C ALA A 130 11.64 11.05 10.33
N VAL A 131 11.20 11.70 11.41
CA VAL A 131 12.10 12.45 12.32
C VAL A 131 13.07 11.51 13.03
N SER A 132 12.60 10.38 13.55
CA SER A 132 13.46 9.39 14.21
C SER A 132 14.47 8.75 13.25
N SER A 133 14.12 8.60 11.97
CA SER A 133 15.01 8.06 10.94
C SER A 133 16.17 9.00 10.63
N ALA A 134 16.01 10.31 10.83
CA ALA A 134 17.12 11.26 10.69
C ALA A 134 18.23 11.00 11.72
N TRP A 135 17.88 10.55 12.93
CA TRP A 135 18.86 10.11 13.92
C TRP A 135 19.53 8.79 13.48
N LEU A 136 18.75 7.83 12.97
CA LEU A 136 19.29 6.54 12.52
C LEU A 136 20.29 6.70 11.36
N LEU A 137 20.02 7.62 10.43
CA LEU A 137 20.93 7.97 9.32
C LEU A 137 22.31 8.47 9.80
N ALA A 138 22.40 9.02 11.01
CA ALA A 138 23.65 9.51 11.59
C ALA A 138 24.42 8.44 12.39
N THR A 139 23.84 7.25 12.58
CA THR A 139 24.49 6.15 13.30
C THR A 139 25.31 5.24 12.39
N SER A 140 26.38 4.64 12.91
CA SER A 140 27.16 3.62 12.21
C SER A 140 26.27 2.41 11.88
N GLY A 141 26.20 2.01 10.61
CA GLY A 141 25.34 0.91 10.17
C GLY A 141 23.84 1.26 10.05
N GLY A 142 23.42 2.47 10.42
CA GLY A 142 22.02 2.90 10.34
C GLY A 142 21.59 3.47 9.00
N LEU A 143 22.51 3.64 8.04
CA LEU A 143 22.23 4.29 6.76
C LEU A 143 21.10 3.60 5.99
N TYR A 144 21.17 2.27 5.84
CA TYR A 144 20.18 1.55 5.03
C TYR A 144 18.78 1.61 5.65
N LEU A 145 18.67 1.23 6.92
CA LEU A 145 17.39 1.23 7.65
C LEU A 145 16.80 2.64 7.76
N GLY A 146 17.64 3.65 8.02
CA GLY A 146 17.22 5.05 8.05
C GLY A 146 16.73 5.53 6.68
N ALA A 147 17.40 5.13 5.60
CA ALA A 147 17.01 5.49 4.24
C ALA A 147 15.68 4.87 3.82
N ILE A 148 15.40 3.61 4.20
CA ILE A 148 14.09 2.97 3.98
C ILE A 148 12.99 3.80 4.66
N ALA A 149 13.20 4.17 5.92
CA ALA A 149 12.19 4.84 6.71
C ALA A 149 11.96 6.30 6.26
N VAL A 150 13.01 7.06 5.91
CA VAL A 150 12.86 8.41 5.34
C VAL A 150 12.12 8.38 3.99
N TRP A 151 12.42 7.40 3.15
CA TRP A 151 11.77 7.23 1.84
C TRP A 151 10.28 6.85 1.98
N ALA A 152 9.96 5.93 2.89
CA ALA A 152 8.59 5.44 3.04
C ALA A 152 7.66 6.39 3.79
N ALA A 153 8.16 7.10 4.78
CA ALA A 153 7.37 7.95 5.67
C ALA A 153 6.45 8.97 4.97
N PRO A 154 6.88 9.76 3.96
CA PRO A 154 5.98 10.72 3.31
C PRO A 154 4.81 10.04 2.59
N ILE A 155 5.06 8.90 1.93
CA ILE A 155 4.02 8.15 1.22
C ILE A 155 3.06 7.50 2.21
N ALA A 156 3.58 6.88 3.26
CA ALA A 156 2.76 6.29 4.31
C ALA A 156 1.92 7.35 5.05
N ALA A 157 2.51 8.49 5.40
CA ALA A 157 1.79 9.60 6.02
C ALA A 157 0.65 10.09 5.12
N LEU A 158 0.88 10.22 3.81
CA LEU A 158 -0.15 10.59 2.84
C LEU A 158 -1.28 9.54 2.79
N GLN A 159 -0.96 8.25 2.71
CA GLN A 159 -1.97 7.18 2.69
C GLN A 159 -2.84 7.18 3.96
N TRP A 160 -2.21 7.36 5.13
CA TRP A 160 -2.93 7.46 6.40
C TRP A 160 -3.75 8.75 6.51
N ALA A 161 -3.24 9.88 6.02
CA ALA A 161 -3.99 11.13 5.96
C ALA A 161 -5.22 11.01 5.04
N LEU A 162 -5.10 10.32 3.91
CA LEU A 162 -6.20 10.12 2.96
C LEU A 162 -7.22 9.09 3.45
N GLY A 163 -6.81 8.02 4.14
CA GLY A 163 -7.72 6.92 4.41
C GLY A 163 -7.38 6.04 5.60
N GLY A 164 -6.66 6.52 6.61
CA GLY A 164 -6.25 5.73 7.78
C GLY A 164 -7.39 4.99 8.49
N ALA A 165 -8.59 5.57 8.56
CA ALA A 165 -9.76 4.89 9.11
C ALA A 165 -10.23 3.68 8.26
N VAL A 166 -10.13 3.79 6.94
CA VAL A 166 -10.44 2.72 5.99
C VAL A 166 -9.39 1.61 6.11
N LEU A 167 -8.10 1.97 6.18
CA LEU A 167 -7.00 1.03 6.39
C LEU A 167 -7.17 0.25 7.70
N TRP A 168 -7.46 0.96 8.80
CA TRP A 168 -7.65 0.34 10.11
C TRP A 168 -8.82 -0.64 10.15
N ARG A 169 -9.94 -0.29 9.50
CA ARG A 169 -11.12 -1.18 9.43
C ARG A 169 -10.83 -2.46 8.65
N ASN A 170 -9.98 -2.38 7.63
CA ASN A 170 -9.57 -3.50 6.78
C ASN A 170 -8.18 -4.05 7.18
N ARG A 171 -7.83 -3.97 8.47
CA ARG A 171 -6.51 -4.39 8.98
C ARG A 171 -6.21 -5.87 8.76
N ARG A 172 -7.23 -6.72 8.62
CA ARG A 172 -7.05 -8.15 8.37
C ARG A 172 -6.60 -8.37 6.93
N GLU A 173 -7.29 -7.75 5.97
CA GLU A 173 -6.96 -7.77 4.56
C GLU A 173 -5.59 -7.13 4.32
N LEU A 174 -5.30 -6.03 5.03
CA LEU A 174 -3.98 -5.40 5.01
C LEU A 174 -2.89 -6.34 5.57
N ALA A 175 -3.11 -6.94 6.75
CA ALA A 175 -2.14 -7.84 7.36
C ALA A 175 -1.85 -9.06 6.47
N LEU A 176 -2.88 -9.70 5.92
CA LEU A 176 -2.72 -10.85 5.02
C LEU A 176 -2.12 -10.46 3.67
N GLY A 177 -2.51 -9.30 3.13
CA GLY A 177 -1.99 -8.76 1.88
C GLY A 177 -0.50 -8.40 1.99
N VAL A 178 -0.05 -7.99 3.17
CA VAL A 178 1.34 -7.61 3.43
C VAL A 178 2.20 -8.80 3.84
N ALA A 179 1.75 -9.60 4.80
CA ALA A 179 2.58 -10.63 5.43
C ALA A 179 3.05 -11.68 4.42
N ILE A 180 2.15 -12.18 3.56
CA ILE A 180 2.50 -13.28 2.65
C ILE A 180 3.53 -12.86 1.59
N PRO A 181 3.35 -11.77 0.83
CA PRO A 181 4.37 -11.33 -0.11
C PRO A 181 5.67 -10.92 0.59
N THR A 182 5.59 -10.26 1.75
CA THR A 182 6.79 -9.87 2.54
C THR A 182 7.61 -11.09 2.93
N LEU A 183 6.98 -12.11 3.51
CA LEU A 183 7.66 -13.33 3.93
C LEU A 183 8.26 -14.08 2.74
N TYR A 184 7.52 -14.18 1.64
CA TYR A 184 8.00 -14.82 0.42
C TYR A 184 9.23 -14.10 -0.14
N LEU A 185 9.14 -12.78 -0.31
CA LEU A 185 10.24 -11.95 -0.82
C LEU A 185 11.46 -11.99 0.08
N SER A 186 11.26 -11.95 1.40
CA SER A 186 12.32 -12.10 2.40
C SER A 186 13.07 -13.43 2.27
N VAL A 187 12.35 -14.53 2.02
CA VAL A 187 12.95 -15.86 1.83
C VAL A 187 13.78 -15.91 0.55
N VAL A 188 13.24 -15.42 -0.57
CA VAL A 188 13.96 -15.47 -1.86
C VAL A 188 15.15 -14.50 -1.88
N ASP A 189 15.04 -13.35 -1.22
CA ASP A 189 16.16 -12.41 -1.05
C ASP A 189 17.30 -13.03 -0.23
N ARG A 190 16.99 -13.71 0.88
CA ARG A 190 17.99 -14.47 1.63
C ARG A 190 18.71 -15.49 0.73
N ILE A 191 17.97 -16.15 -0.16
CA ILE A 191 18.55 -17.11 -1.12
C ILE A 191 19.49 -16.38 -2.08
N ALA A 192 19.07 -15.24 -2.65
CA ALA A 192 19.90 -14.45 -3.56
C ALA A 192 21.20 -13.95 -2.92
N ILE A 193 21.12 -13.45 -1.67
CA ILE A 193 22.31 -13.06 -0.89
C ILE A 193 23.22 -14.27 -0.68
N GLY A 194 22.66 -15.43 -0.32
CA GLY A 194 23.42 -16.67 -0.14
C GLY A 194 24.09 -17.18 -1.42
N LEU A 195 23.49 -16.92 -2.59
CA LEU A 195 24.05 -17.20 -3.91
C LEU A 195 25.04 -16.13 -4.38
N GLY A 196 25.14 -15.01 -3.66
CA GLY A 196 26.04 -13.90 -3.97
C GLY A 196 25.62 -13.06 -5.16
N ILE A 197 24.32 -13.05 -5.51
CA ILE A 197 23.78 -12.21 -6.58
C ILE A 197 23.97 -10.73 -6.21
N TRP A 198 23.61 -10.38 -4.98
CA TRP A 198 23.98 -9.13 -4.32
C TRP A 198 24.50 -9.39 -2.91
N ARG A 199 25.23 -8.40 -2.39
CA ARG A 199 25.81 -8.41 -1.04
C ARG A 199 25.66 -7.04 -0.42
N LEU A 200 25.19 -7.02 0.83
CA LEU A 200 25.07 -5.80 1.60
C LEU A 200 26.40 -5.44 2.26
N SER A 201 26.63 -4.15 2.43
CA SER A 201 27.80 -3.61 3.12
C SER A 201 27.62 -3.65 4.64
N PRO A 202 28.53 -4.31 5.38
CA PRO A 202 28.51 -4.27 6.85
C PRO A 202 28.67 -2.86 7.44
N ALA A 203 29.20 -1.91 6.66
CA ALA A 203 29.35 -0.52 7.11
C ALA A 203 28.02 0.26 7.13
N HIS A 204 27.03 -0.19 6.36
CA HIS A 204 25.74 0.51 6.16
C HIS A 204 24.53 -0.26 6.69
N THR A 205 24.79 -1.40 7.35
CA THR A 205 23.79 -2.28 7.96
C THR A 205 24.06 -2.47 9.45
N THR A 206 23.02 -2.78 10.20
CA THR A 206 23.04 -2.94 11.66
C THR A 206 23.76 -4.20 12.13
N GLY A 207 24.02 -5.15 11.22
CA GLY A 207 24.59 -6.46 11.54
C GLY A 207 23.60 -7.43 12.20
N LEU A 208 22.33 -7.02 12.38
CA LEU A 208 21.27 -7.89 12.89
C LEU A 208 20.65 -8.69 11.75
N GLY A 209 20.35 -9.96 12.00
CA GLY A 209 19.67 -10.81 11.04
C GLY A 209 18.71 -11.79 11.67
N VAL A 210 17.68 -12.17 10.90
CA VAL A 210 16.67 -13.16 11.28
C VAL A 210 16.71 -14.29 10.25
N GLY A 211 17.01 -15.52 10.69
CA GLY A 211 17.14 -16.66 9.76
C GLY A 211 18.22 -16.49 8.69
N GLY A 212 19.23 -15.64 8.94
CA GLY A 212 20.28 -15.31 7.99
C GLY A 212 19.95 -14.19 6.99
N LEU A 213 18.77 -13.57 7.08
CA LEU A 213 18.41 -12.36 6.34
C LEU A 213 18.72 -11.11 7.19
N PRO A 214 19.44 -10.11 6.66
CA PRO A 214 19.59 -8.82 7.33
C PRO A 214 18.24 -8.18 7.66
N ILE A 215 18.12 -7.56 8.83
CA ILE A 215 16.85 -6.98 9.27
C ILE A 215 16.35 -5.89 8.31
N GLU A 216 17.26 -5.17 7.67
CA GLU A 216 16.96 -4.09 6.73
C GLU A 216 16.23 -4.60 5.49
N GLU A 217 16.62 -5.75 4.96
CA GLU A 217 15.93 -6.39 3.82
C GLU A 217 14.51 -6.81 4.20
N GLY A 218 14.35 -7.43 5.38
CA GLY A 218 13.02 -7.77 5.90
C GLY A 218 12.13 -6.53 6.08
N VAL A 219 12.69 -5.44 6.59
CA VAL A 219 11.99 -4.15 6.74
C VAL A 219 11.70 -3.53 5.37
N PHE A 220 12.62 -3.60 4.41
CA PHE A 220 12.42 -3.13 3.04
C PHE A 220 11.21 -3.80 2.40
N PHE A 221 11.14 -5.13 2.39
CA PHE A 221 10.00 -5.86 1.83
C PHE A 221 8.70 -5.60 2.60
N LEU A 222 8.77 -5.50 3.93
CA LEU A 222 7.61 -5.18 4.75
C LEU A 222 7.04 -3.81 4.37
N VAL A 223 7.88 -2.78 4.33
CA VAL A 223 7.48 -1.40 4.10
C VAL A 223 6.98 -1.22 2.67
N THR A 224 7.74 -1.67 1.68
CA THR A 224 7.36 -1.56 0.25
C THR A 224 6.04 -2.30 -0.03
N THR A 225 5.87 -3.53 0.47
CA THR A 225 4.60 -4.27 0.33
C THR A 225 3.47 -3.57 1.06
N THR A 226 3.71 -3.01 2.23
CA THR A 226 2.72 -2.22 2.98
C THR A 226 2.26 -1.00 2.20
N LEU A 227 3.17 -0.26 1.56
CA LEU A 227 2.79 0.89 0.72
C LEU A 227 1.95 0.46 -0.49
N VAL A 228 2.30 -0.64 -1.15
CA VAL A 228 1.53 -1.16 -2.29
C VAL A 228 0.12 -1.58 -1.86
N VAL A 229 0.00 -2.42 -0.84
CA VAL A 229 -1.29 -2.97 -0.40
C VAL A 229 -2.21 -1.87 0.15
N GLN A 230 -1.68 -0.93 0.93
CA GLN A 230 -2.45 0.26 1.35
C GLN A 230 -2.91 1.07 0.13
N GLY A 231 -2.03 1.26 -0.86
CA GLY A 231 -2.33 1.97 -2.10
C GLY A 231 -3.50 1.33 -2.86
N LEU A 232 -3.48 0.01 -3.06
CA LEU A 232 -4.54 -0.72 -3.77
C LEU A 232 -5.86 -0.67 -3.01
N LEU A 233 -5.82 -0.86 -1.70
CA LEU A 233 -7.00 -0.82 -0.84
C LEU A 233 -7.69 0.55 -0.91
N LEU A 234 -6.91 1.63 -0.80
CA LEU A 234 -7.41 3.00 -0.93
C LEU A 234 -7.89 3.31 -2.35
N PHE A 235 -7.19 2.85 -3.37
CA PHE A 235 -7.59 3.01 -4.77
C PHE A 235 -8.97 2.40 -5.03
N HIS A 236 -9.17 1.13 -4.66
CA HIS A 236 -10.47 0.46 -4.81
C HIS A 236 -11.58 1.12 -3.99
N TRP A 237 -11.26 1.62 -2.79
CA TRP A 237 -12.20 2.39 -1.98
C TRP A 237 -12.63 3.70 -2.64
N VAL A 238 -11.70 4.48 -3.20
CA VAL A 238 -12.01 5.71 -3.94
C VAL A 238 -12.89 5.43 -5.14
N LEU A 239 -12.59 4.39 -5.93
CA LEU A 239 -13.42 4.01 -7.06
C LEU A 239 -14.82 3.54 -6.63
N ALA A 240 -14.93 2.82 -5.51
CA ALA A 240 -16.23 2.44 -4.94
C ALA A 240 -17.08 3.66 -4.59
N ARG A 241 -16.48 4.70 -4.02
CA ARG A 241 -17.16 5.96 -3.74
C ARG A 241 -17.57 6.67 -5.04
N ALA A 242 -16.68 6.72 -6.03
CA ALA A 242 -16.98 7.36 -7.30
C ALA A 242 -18.20 6.74 -7.98
N ARG A 243 -18.36 5.42 -7.89
CA ARG A 243 -19.55 4.73 -8.40
C ARG A 243 -20.81 4.97 -7.58
N ALA A 244 -20.68 5.07 -6.25
CA ALA A 244 -21.82 5.25 -5.35
C ALA A 244 -22.43 6.65 -5.41
N GLY A 245 -21.63 7.69 -5.68
CA GLY A 245 -22.08 9.09 -5.60
C GLY A 245 -21.38 10.07 -6.55
N GLY A 246 -20.69 9.59 -7.58
CA GLY A 246 -19.93 10.41 -8.52
C GLY A 246 -18.55 10.84 -8.00
N THR A 247 -17.78 11.49 -8.89
CA THR A 247 -16.41 11.94 -8.61
C THR A 247 -16.33 12.94 -7.46
N ALA A 248 -17.31 13.84 -7.35
CA ALA A 248 -17.40 14.80 -6.25
C ALA A 248 -17.50 14.10 -4.88
N TYR A 249 -18.29 13.01 -4.78
CA TYR A 249 -18.39 12.23 -3.55
C TYR A 249 -17.10 11.46 -3.23
N ALA A 250 -16.41 10.96 -4.25
CA ALA A 250 -15.10 10.34 -4.08
C ALA A 250 -14.08 11.34 -3.50
N LEU A 251 -13.97 12.53 -4.10
CA LEU A 251 -13.04 13.58 -3.68
C LEU A 251 -13.39 14.17 -2.31
N ALA A 252 -14.66 14.39 -2.01
CA ALA A 252 -15.10 14.82 -0.68
C ALA A 252 -14.69 13.83 0.41
N GLY A 253 -14.57 12.54 0.06
CA GLY A 253 -14.06 11.51 0.95
C GLY A 253 -12.57 11.65 1.28
N LEU A 254 -11.77 12.26 0.39
CA LEU A 254 -10.33 12.47 0.57
C LEU A 254 -10.04 13.72 1.39
N ILE A 255 -10.94 14.70 1.38
CA ILE A 255 -10.81 15.94 2.16
C ILE A 255 -11.20 15.66 3.63
N PRO A 256 -10.42 16.12 4.63
CA PRO A 256 -10.83 16.07 6.03
C PRO A 256 -12.00 17.03 6.25
N VAL A 257 -13.24 16.58 6.05
CA VAL A 257 -14.40 17.41 6.40
C VAL A 257 -14.56 17.36 7.91
N GLY A 258 -14.09 18.40 8.58
CA GLY A 258 -14.46 18.69 9.97
C GLY A 258 -15.98 18.85 10.05
N ARG A 259 -16.62 18.01 10.87
CA ARG A 259 -18.02 18.12 11.32
C ARG A 259 -19.06 18.43 10.21
N TYR A 260 -19.50 17.38 9.50
CA TYR A 260 -20.80 17.42 8.79
C TYR A 260 -21.85 16.52 9.47
N ARG A 261 -21.85 16.50 10.80
CA ARG A 261 -22.84 15.76 11.60
C ARG A 261 -23.55 16.72 12.54
N GLU A 262 -24.36 17.61 11.97
CA GLU A 262 -25.40 18.33 12.73
C GLU A 262 -26.59 18.82 11.87
N GLN A 263 -26.44 19.03 10.56
CA GLN A 263 -27.55 19.59 9.76
C GLN A 263 -28.63 18.60 9.28
N ARG A 264 -28.42 17.28 9.39
CA ARG A 264 -29.47 16.29 9.03
C ARG A 264 -30.38 15.86 10.18
N GLY A 265 -30.11 16.31 11.41
CA GLY A 265 -30.93 16.00 12.58
C GLY A 265 -31.95 17.07 12.98
N GLY A 266 -31.91 18.27 12.37
CA GLY A 266 -32.65 19.45 12.83
C GLY A 266 -33.86 19.89 11.99
N ARG A 267 -34.22 19.20 10.91
CA ARG A 267 -35.35 19.58 10.02
C ARG A 267 -36.51 18.57 10.05
N GLY A 268 -36.94 18.16 11.24
CA GLY A 268 -38.07 17.25 11.40
C GLY A 268 -38.95 17.44 12.63
N ALA A 269 -38.69 18.43 13.49
CA ALA A 269 -39.48 18.64 14.70
C ALA A 269 -39.78 20.14 14.88
N ASN A 270 -40.79 20.62 14.17
CA ASN A 270 -41.58 21.80 14.56
C ASN A 270 -42.79 21.91 13.61
N GLU A 271 -43.82 21.12 13.86
CA GLU A 271 -45.19 21.52 13.52
C GLU A 271 -45.79 22.16 14.78
N PRO A 272 -46.34 23.39 14.72
CA PRO A 272 -46.94 24.01 15.87
C PRO A 272 -48.34 23.41 16.11
N ALA A 273 -48.57 22.97 17.34
CA ALA A 273 -49.89 22.64 17.86
C ALA A 273 -50.77 23.90 17.88
N GLY A 274 -51.75 23.97 16.98
CA GLY A 274 -52.85 24.94 17.02
C GLY A 274 -54.08 24.30 17.64
N SER A 275 -54.38 24.65 18.89
CA SER A 275 -55.61 24.28 19.59
C SER A 275 -56.71 25.35 19.44
N ASN A 276 -57.96 24.90 19.63
CA ASN A 276 -59.23 25.64 19.85
C ASN A 276 -60.00 26.14 18.60
N ARG A 277 -61.33 26.05 18.53
CA ARG A 277 -62.40 25.36 19.29
C ARG A 277 -63.71 25.62 18.51
N ALA A 278 -64.59 24.62 18.48
CA ALA A 278 -66.07 24.67 18.52
C ALA A 278 -66.87 25.67 17.65
N SER A 279 -67.77 25.12 16.83
CA SER A 279 -69.20 25.49 16.83
C SER A 279 -70.04 24.43 16.09
N ASP A 280 -71.00 23.83 16.81
CA ASP A 280 -72.35 23.36 16.43
C ASP A 280 -72.60 22.95 14.96
N GLY A 281 -73.05 21.74 14.64
CA GLY A 281 -74.28 21.14 15.16
C GLY A 281 -75.49 21.71 14.40
N ILE A 282 -75.96 21.04 13.35
CA ILE A 282 -77.40 20.95 12.98
C ILE A 282 -77.58 19.81 11.96
N GLU A 283 -78.37 18.87 12.44
CA GLU A 283 -79.08 17.78 11.77
C GLU A 283 -79.99 18.29 10.64
N ARG A 284 -79.99 17.63 9.46
CA ARG A 284 -81.25 17.47 8.71
C ARG A 284 -81.28 16.21 7.85
N LYS A 285 -82.28 15.42 8.22
CA LYS A 285 -82.84 14.18 7.69
C LYS A 285 -83.59 14.43 6.36
N ARG A 286 -83.84 13.32 5.62
CA ARG A 286 -84.91 13.07 4.62
C ARG A 286 -84.68 13.58 3.19
N ASP A 287 -85.10 12.93 2.11
CA ASP A 287 -85.83 11.67 1.83
C ASP A 287 -85.72 11.38 0.32
N ALA A 288 -86.08 10.14 -0.07
CA ALA A 288 -86.35 9.58 -1.41
C ALA A 288 -85.22 8.78 -2.09
#